data_AF-A0A7J6Y984-F1
#
_entry.id   AF-A0A7J6Y984-F1
#
_cell.length_a   1.000
_cell.length_b   1.000
_cell.length_c   1.000
_cell.angle_alpha   90.00
_cell.angle_beta   90.00
_cell.angle_gamma   90.00
#
_symmetry.space_group_name_H-M   'P 1'
#
loop_
_entity.id
_entity.type
_entity.pdbx_description
1 polymer ?
#
loop_
_entity_poly.entity_id
_entity_poly.type
_entity_poly.pdbx_seq_one_letter_code
_entity_poly.pdbx_strand_id
1 'polypeptide(L)'
;METVVQRRERLFRRPTAPSPLGFAGTGSRLLPVEALREREGRSIFYCTVLRSSFVFVVIVVVFRFIGTFPHAVLVSVCCPPYVRKKTPLYERDHRRKGATLSRMTDPVRRDPTEFLRVLRRMSRTTSWQKTMMFASKGRMVGYRLTREHYNTILFSQSLWGRALEIVRVIRAMQEDRVQPNGATYYYIVNGMANADHGWNYDFKINHRLEKIQHWRVAMEALEACEANGFDSTDTMHNSAIITMVIPGFNKWEQASRLLEKLLREDRRMHPTMVKFYHDCLIRNMRPREASCLIRLAAEQGVQGYEDKWEADVYKGRPHDSELKREILSVDNQKQDLAYTFAALQLRGDQMAPPKELHKLLEEETVRNIEAERSVPVPYSAGLHSTEINSVFRPRVYRQLWYKWQHIANRYRPTAALKRRQLAPKDSPTGIPGFNRI
;
A
#
# COMPACT_ATOMS: atom_id res chain seq x y z
N MET A 1 -42.52 18.81 44.94
CA MET A 1 -42.32 19.75 43.83
C MET A 1 -42.06 18.93 42.58
N GLU A 2 -42.66 19.36 41.48
CA GLU A 2 -43.17 18.57 40.36
C GLU A 2 -42.12 17.78 39.55
N THR A 3 -42.51 16.54 39.22
CA THR A 3 -41.97 15.72 38.15
C THR A 3 -42.55 16.17 36.80
N VAL A 4 -41.69 16.53 35.85
CA VAL A 4 -42.09 16.78 34.45
C VAL A 4 -41.54 15.66 33.57
N VAL A 5 -42.44 14.76 33.19
CA VAL A 5 -42.23 13.73 32.17
C VAL A 5 -42.75 14.29 30.84
N GLN A 6 -41.86 14.57 29.89
CA GLN A 6 -42.26 14.89 28.51
C GLN A 6 -42.02 13.69 27.58
N ARG A 7 -43.13 13.07 27.18
CA ARG A 7 -43.26 12.21 26.00
C ARG A 7 -42.94 13.02 24.74
N ARG A 8 -42.13 12.47 23.83
CA ARG A 8 -42.10 12.90 22.43
C ARG A 8 -42.31 11.70 21.52
N GLU A 9 -43.42 11.77 20.80
CA GLU A 9 -43.91 10.77 19.86
C GLU A 9 -43.08 10.75 18.57
N ARG A 10 -43.01 9.54 18.00
CA ARG A 10 -42.34 9.20 16.74
C ARG A 10 -43.20 9.67 15.56
N LEU A 11 -42.59 10.37 14.60
CA LEU A 11 -43.11 10.49 13.24
C LEU A 11 -42.21 9.68 12.30
N PHE A 12 -42.66 8.46 12.00
CA PHE A 12 -42.16 7.62 10.91
C PHE A 12 -42.57 8.24 9.57
N ARG A 13 -41.59 8.73 8.78
CA ARG A 13 -41.80 9.00 7.36
C ARG A 13 -41.35 7.79 6.53
N ARG A 14 -42.28 7.25 5.74
CA ARG A 14 -42.06 6.18 4.76
C ARG A 14 -41.15 6.68 3.61
N PRO A 15 -40.23 5.86 3.09
CA PRO A 15 -39.51 6.17 1.86
C PRO A 15 -40.35 5.86 0.62
N THR A 16 -40.37 6.80 -0.33
CA THR A 16 -40.98 6.65 -1.65
C THR A 16 -40.09 5.80 -2.56
N ALA A 17 -40.72 4.88 -3.31
CA ALA A 17 -40.08 4.01 -4.28
C ALA A 17 -39.51 4.78 -5.48
N PRO A 18 -38.39 4.34 -6.10
CA PRO A 18 -37.92 4.88 -7.36
C PRO A 18 -38.57 4.16 -8.57
N SER A 19 -39.10 4.95 -9.50
CA SER A 19 -39.55 4.48 -10.82
C SER A 19 -38.36 4.20 -11.75
N PRO A 20 -38.47 3.24 -12.70
CA PRO A 20 -37.38 2.84 -13.58
C PRO A 20 -37.32 3.73 -14.84
N LEU A 21 -36.12 4.19 -15.22
CA LEU A 21 -35.88 4.86 -16.49
C LEU A 21 -34.70 4.23 -17.24
N GLY A 22 -35.05 3.48 -18.29
CA GLY A 22 -34.45 3.53 -19.63
C GLY A 22 -32.95 3.30 -19.79
N PHE A 23 -32.56 2.06 -20.10
CA PHE A 23 -31.29 1.76 -20.76
C PHE A 23 -31.40 2.02 -22.26
N ALA A 24 -30.69 3.02 -22.77
CA ALA A 24 -30.42 3.20 -24.19
C ALA A 24 -29.16 2.39 -24.57
N GLY A 25 -29.35 1.31 -25.34
CA GLY A 25 -28.28 0.48 -25.86
C GLY A 25 -27.51 1.18 -26.97
N THR A 26 -26.18 1.26 -26.84
CA THR A 26 -25.28 1.61 -27.95
C THR A 26 -24.81 0.32 -28.63
N GLY A 27 -25.45 -0.01 -29.75
CA GLY A 27 -25.07 -1.12 -30.60
C GLY A 27 -23.72 -0.89 -31.26
N SER A 28 -22.80 -1.83 -31.09
CA SER A 28 -21.56 -1.90 -31.87
C SER A 28 -21.84 -2.76 -33.11
N ARG A 29 -21.87 -2.12 -34.30
CA ARG A 29 -21.91 -2.82 -35.60
C ARG A 29 -20.54 -3.44 -35.87
N LEU A 30 -20.50 -4.76 -36.05
CA LEU A 30 -19.39 -5.45 -36.71
C LEU A 30 -19.52 -5.25 -38.23
N LEU A 31 -18.48 -4.74 -38.88
CA LEU A 31 -18.38 -4.68 -40.34
C LEU A 31 -17.81 -6.00 -40.86
N PRO A 32 -18.19 -6.46 -42.07
CA PRO A 32 -17.70 -7.70 -42.64
C PRO A 32 -16.25 -7.55 -43.10
N VAL A 33 -15.45 -8.61 -42.92
CA VAL A 33 -14.08 -8.72 -43.40
C VAL A 33 -14.10 -9.31 -44.80
N GLU A 34 -13.66 -8.55 -45.81
CA GLU A 34 -13.43 -9.06 -47.15
C GLU A 34 -12.12 -9.87 -47.19
N ALA A 35 -12.22 -11.12 -47.64
CA ALA A 35 -11.07 -12.00 -47.85
C ALA A 35 -10.48 -11.76 -49.25
N LEU A 36 -9.26 -11.22 -49.30
CA LEU A 36 -8.47 -11.19 -50.53
C LEU A 36 -7.93 -12.60 -50.82
N ARG A 37 -8.31 -13.15 -51.97
CA ARG A 37 -7.92 -14.48 -52.43
C ARG A 37 -6.98 -14.34 -53.62
N GLU A 38 -5.70 -14.62 -53.42
CA GLU A 38 -4.75 -14.86 -54.52
C GLU A 38 -4.28 -16.31 -54.52
N ARG A 39 -4.12 -16.85 -55.73
CA ARG A 39 -3.77 -18.24 -56.05
C ARG A 39 -2.28 -18.47 -55.88
N GLU A 40 -1.98 -19.70 -55.45
CA GLU A 40 -0.67 -20.38 -55.48
C GLU A 40 0.39 -19.91 -54.48
N GLY A 41 0.38 -20.55 -53.30
CA GLY A 41 1.43 -20.47 -52.29
C GLY A 41 0.84 -20.30 -50.88
N ARG A 42 0.73 -21.39 -50.11
CA ARG A 42 0.04 -21.45 -48.80
C ARG A 42 0.62 -20.44 -47.79
N SER A 43 -0.01 -19.27 -47.67
CA SER A 43 0.14 -18.33 -46.55
C SER A 43 -1.18 -17.63 -46.33
N ILE A 44 -1.71 -17.66 -45.10
CA ILE A 44 -2.93 -16.93 -44.73
C ILE A 44 -2.49 -15.72 -43.90
N PHE A 45 -2.91 -14.53 -44.31
CA PHE A 45 -2.63 -13.28 -43.61
C PHE A 45 -3.88 -12.78 -42.92
N TYR A 46 -3.77 -12.50 -41.61
CA TYR A 46 -4.79 -11.78 -40.86
C TYR A 46 -4.24 -10.42 -40.50
N CYS A 47 -4.97 -9.35 -40.87
CA CYS A 47 -4.62 -7.99 -40.53
C CYS A 47 -5.71 -7.41 -39.62
N THR A 48 -5.34 -7.11 -38.37
CA THR A 48 -6.26 -6.52 -37.40
C THR A 48 -5.76 -5.13 -37.06
N VAL A 49 -6.55 -4.11 -37.36
CA VAL A 49 -6.21 -2.70 -37.08
C VAL A 49 -6.86 -2.29 -35.76
N LEU A 50 -6.04 -2.09 -34.72
CA LEU A 50 -6.50 -1.57 -33.44
C LEU A 50 -6.35 -0.06 -33.41
N ARG A 51 -7.48 0.66 -33.34
CA ARG A 51 -7.51 2.13 -33.21
C ARG A 51 -7.45 2.51 -31.73
N SER A 52 -6.33 3.11 -31.33
CA SER A 52 -6.18 3.84 -30.06
C SER A 52 -5.82 5.29 -30.38
N SER A 53 -6.35 6.25 -29.61
CA SER A 53 -6.39 7.68 -29.92
C SER A 53 -5.04 8.37 -30.16
N PHE A 54 -3.90 7.68 -30.02
CA PHE A 54 -2.58 8.26 -30.20
C PHE A 54 -1.55 7.38 -30.92
N VAL A 55 -1.86 6.14 -31.32
CA VAL A 55 -0.93 5.27 -32.07
C VAL A 55 -1.71 4.31 -32.98
N PHE A 56 -1.29 4.21 -34.25
CA PHE A 56 -1.70 3.10 -35.13
C PHE A 56 -0.75 1.93 -34.92
N VAL A 57 -1.28 0.79 -34.46
CA VAL A 57 -0.53 -0.47 -34.42
C VAL A 57 -1.16 -1.39 -35.47
N VAL A 58 -0.38 -1.72 -36.50
CA VAL A 58 -0.75 -2.75 -37.47
C VAL A 58 -0.07 -4.03 -37.04
N ILE A 59 -0.86 -5.02 -36.63
CA ILE A 59 -0.36 -6.35 -36.28
C ILE A 59 -0.60 -7.24 -37.50
N VAL A 60 0.48 -7.70 -38.12
CA VAL A 60 0.45 -8.70 -39.19
C VAL A 60 0.86 -10.03 -38.59
N VAL A 61 -0.08 -10.99 -38.53
CA VAL A 61 0.23 -12.35 -38.10
C VAL A 61 0.39 -13.22 -39.35
N VAL A 62 1.59 -13.77 -39.52
CA VAL A 62 1.92 -14.64 -40.65
C VAL A 62 1.96 -16.08 -40.15
N PHE A 63 1.07 -16.92 -40.66
CA PHE A 63 1.13 -18.36 -40.41
C PHE A 63 1.87 -19.05 -41.56
N ARG A 64 3.02 -19.66 -41.25
CA ARG A 64 3.78 -20.47 -42.20
C ARG A 64 3.64 -21.93 -41.80
N PHE A 65 2.96 -22.74 -42.61
CA PHE A 65 2.82 -24.17 -42.37
C PHE A 65 4.03 -24.91 -42.95
N ILE A 66 4.91 -25.39 -42.07
CA ILE A 66 5.98 -26.34 -42.39
C ILE A 66 5.84 -27.48 -41.37
N GLY A 67 5.27 -28.62 -41.79
CA GLY A 67 5.11 -29.80 -40.94
C GLY A 67 4.01 -29.70 -39.86
N THR A 68 3.97 -30.70 -38.98
CA THR A 68 2.86 -31.04 -38.06
C THR A 68 2.69 -30.14 -36.83
N PHE A 69 3.43 -29.03 -36.70
CA PHE A 69 3.27 -28.09 -35.59
C PHE A 69 3.33 -26.63 -36.08
N PRO A 70 2.33 -25.78 -35.73
CA PRO A 70 2.35 -24.37 -36.13
C PRO A 70 3.27 -23.55 -35.22
N HIS A 71 4.27 -22.89 -35.81
CA HIS A 71 5.04 -21.83 -35.17
C HIS A 71 4.48 -20.45 -35.55
N ALA A 72 4.07 -19.66 -34.56
CA ALA A 72 3.68 -18.27 -34.76
C ALA A 72 4.89 -17.35 -34.61
N VAL A 73 5.17 -16.52 -35.62
CA VAL A 73 6.22 -15.49 -35.55
C VAL A 73 5.55 -14.13 -35.48
N LEU A 74 5.76 -13.40 -34.38
CA LEU A 74 5.23 -12.06 -34.18
C LEU A 74 6.25 -11.04 -34.74
N VAL A 75 5.87 -10.30 -35.79
CA VAL A 75 6.69 -9.22 -36.34
C VAL A 75 6.03 -7.88 -36.00
N SER A 76 6.68 -7.09 -35.16
CA SER A 76 6.24 -5.74 -34.80
C SER A 76 6.93 -4.71 -35.68
N VAL A 77 6.17 -4.03 -36.56
CA VAL A 77 6.68 -2.91 -37.36
C VAL A 77 6.25 -1.60 -36.69
N CYS A 78 7.19 -0.88 -36.10
CA CYS A 78 6.96 0.44 -35.54
C CYS A 78 7.12 1.51 -36.63
N CYS A 79 6.02 2.11 -37.10
CA CYS A 79 6.10 3.33 -37.90
C CYS A 79 6.47 4.54 -37.03
N PRO A 80 7.34 5.45 -37.51
CA PRO A 80 7.67 6.67 -36.78
C PRO A 80 6.46 7.62 -36.68
N PRO A 81 6.31 8.37 -35.59
CA PRO A 81 5.16 9.25 -35.39
C PRO A 81 5.18 10.45 -36.35
N TYR A 82 3.99 10.75 -36.87
CA TYR A 82 3.67 11.90 -37.72
C TYR A 82 4.07 13.22 -37.03
N VAL A 83 4.97 13.99 -37.65
CA VAL A 83 5.41 15.30 -37.16
C VAL A 83 4.30 16.32 -37.37
N ARG A 84 3.61 16.69 -36.28
CA ARG A 84 2.61 17.77 -36.28
C ARG A 84 3.34 19.13 -36.24
N LYS A 85 3.18 19.93 -37.30
CA LYS A 85 3.70 21.32 -37.37
C LYS A 85 3.20 22.13 -36.16
N LYS A 86 4.13 22.69 -35.39
CA LYS A 86 3.84 23.60 -34.26
C LYS A 86 3.58 25.02 -34.79
N THR A 87 2.53 25.65 -34.29
CA THR A 87 2.29 27.09 -34.39
C THR A 87 3.25 27.85 -33.47
N PRO A 88 3.82 29.01 -33.87
CA PRO A 88 4.91 29.65 -33.15
C PRO A 88 4.38 30.80 -32.30
N LEU A 89 3.93 30.54 -31.06
CA LEU A 89 3.58 31.64 -30.13
C LEU A 89 3.54 31.20 -28.66
N TYR A 90 4.52 30.41 -28.21
CA TYR A 90 4.74 30.20 -26.76
C TYR A 90 6.15 29.68 -26.41
N GLU A 91 7.19 30.15 -27.11
CA GLU A 91 8.53 29.52 -27.06
C GLU A 91 9.63 30.39 -26.41
N ARG A 92 9.29 31.51 -25.75
CA ARG A 92 10.29 32.36 -25.09
C ARG A 92 10.55 32.05 -23.61
N ASP A 93 9.58 31.53 -22.85
CA ASP A 93 9.77 31.34 -21.40
C ASP A 93 10.26 29.95 -20.96
N HIS A 94 10.10 28.91 -21.81
CA HIS A 94 10.64 27.59 -21.50
C HIS A 94 12.14 27.43 -21.79
N ARG A 95 12.75 28.32 -22.58
CA ARG A 95 14.19 28.28 -22.88
C ARG A 95 15.07 28.60 -21.67
N ARG A 96 14.64 29.46 -20.74
CA ARG A 96 15.46 29.78 -19.55
C ARG A 96 15.45 28.69 -18.46
N LYS A 97 14.39 27.88 -18.36
CA LYS A 97 14.31 26.78 -17.37
C LYS A 97 14.80 25.42 -17.91
N GLY A 98 14.77 25.21 -19.24
CA GLY A 98 15.34 24.02 -19.89
C GLY A 98 16.85 24.08 -20.14
N ALA A 99 17.44 25.28 -20.22
CA ALA A 99 18.86 25.47 -20.50
C ALA A 99 19.80 24.98 -19.39
N THR A 100 19.36 24.95 -18.12
CA THR A 100 20.18 24.43 -17.02
C THR A 100 20.28 22.91 -17.02
N LEU A 101 19.22 22.20 -17.43
CA LEU A 101 19.24 20.72 -17.52
C LEU A 101 19.92 20.25 -18.81
N SER A 102 19.77 20.96 -19.93
CA SER A 102 20.42 20.62 -21.20
C SER A 102 21.93 20.87 -21.17
N ARG A 103 22.39 21.94 -20.49
CA ARG A 103 23.81 22.16 -20.21
C ARG A 103 24.42 21.16 -19.21
N MET A 104 23.65 20.26 -18.58
CA MET A 104 24.19 19.23 -17.65
C MET A 104 24.72 17.97 -18.34
N THR A 105 24.64 17.90 -19.67
CA THR A 105 25.09 16.73 -20.44
C THR A 105 26.57 16.73 -20.78
N ASP A 106 27.32 17.78 -20.41
CA ASP A 106 28.76 17.86 -20.64
C ASP A 106 29.53 17.32 -19.42
N PRO A 107 30.13 16.12 -19.51
CA PRO A 107 30.66 15.37 -18.36
C PRO A 107 32.02 15.88 -17.86
N VAL A 108 32.67 16.81 -18.57
CA VAL A 108 34.12 17.02 -18.39
C VAL A 108 34.49 17.87 -17.16
N ARG A 109 33.67 18.80 -16.65
CA ARG A 109 34.09 19.69 -15.53
C ARG A 109 32.93 20.33 -14.78
N ARG A 110 32.26 19.61 -13.87
CA ARG A 110 31.47 20.29 -12.83
C ARG A 110 31.88 19.83 -11.44
N ASP A 111 31.99 20.82 -10.57
CA ASP A 111 32.33 20.68 -9.16
C ASP A 111 31.39 19.64 -8.51
N PRO A 112 31.91 18.58 -7.84
CA PRO A 112 31.11 17.65 -7.04
C PRO A 112 30.14 18.36 -6.07
N THR A 113 30.50 19.55 -5.59
CA THR A 113 29.65 20.39 -4.74
C THR A 113 28.39 20.86 -5.45
N GLU A 114 28.51 21.28 -6.72
CA GLU A 114 27.38 21.68 -7.55
C GLU A 114 26.46 20.51 -7.88
N PHE A 115 27.03 19.32 -8.09
CA PHE A 115 26.25 18.09 -8.25
C PHE A 115 25.36 17.85 -7.02
N LEU A 116 25.94 17.89 -5.81
CA LEU A 116 25.19 17.73 -4.57
C LEU A 116 24.15 18.84 -4.37
N ARG A 117 24.49 20.10 -4.69
CA ARG A 117 23.56 21.24 -4.60
C ARG A 117 22.32 21.03 -5.45
N VAL A 118 22.49 20.58 -6.69
CA VAL A 118 21.38 20.27 -7.61
C VAL A 118 20.56 19.08 -7.10
N LEU A 119 21.22 18.04 -6.61
CA LEU A 119 20.55 16.87 -6.01
C LEU A 119 19.68 17.27 -4.81
N ARG A 120 20.21 18.09 -3.88
CA ARG A 120 19.47 18.65 -2.73
C ARG A 120 18.30 19.53 -3.16
N ARG A 121 18.40 20.23 -4.29
CA ARG A 121 17.28 21.04 -4.81
C ARG A 121 16.16 20.14 -5.34
N MET A 122 16.52 19.11 -6.11
CA MET A 122 15.55 18.18 -6.69
C MET A 122 14.80 17.39 -5.62
N SER A 123 15.50 16.91 -4.59
CA SER A 123 14.87 16.18 -3.48
C SER A 123 13.86 17.01 -2.69
N ARG A 124 14.05 18.34 -2.63
CA ARG A 124 13.18 19.29 -1.91
C ARG A 124 11.99 19.82 -2.71
N THR A 125 12.05 19.80 -4.04
CA THR A 125 11.09 20.55 -4.87
C THR A 125 10.39 19.71 -5.93
N THR A 126 10.87 18.50 -6.22
CA THR A 126 10.40 17.71 -7.36
C THR A 126 10.08 16.27 -6.99
N SER A 127 9.61 15.51 -7.97
CA SER A 127 9.27 14.11 -7.82
C SER A 127 10.52 13.22 -7.72
N TRP A 128 10.31 12.03 -7.14
CA TRP A 128 11.35 11.04 -6.85
C TRP A 128 12.15 10.55 -8.08
N GLN A 129 11.58 10.59 -9.29
CA GLN A 129 12.26 10.12 -10.49
C GLN A 129 13.50 10.95 -10.83
N LYS A 130 13.46 12.27 -10.56
CA LYS A 130 14.55 13.17 -10.94
C LYS A 130 15.82 12.89 -10.14
N THR A 131 15.68 12.64 -8.83
CA THR A 131 16.82 12.30 -7.97
C THR A 131 17.42 10.95 -8.36
N MET A 132 16.58 9.95 -8.68
CA MET A 132 17.04 8.63 -9.16
C MET A 132 17.81 8.74 -10.49
N MET A 133 17.23 9.39 -11.50
CA MET A 133 17.88 9.55 -12.80
C MET A 133 19.18 10.33 -12.70
N PHE A 134 19.19 11.41 -11.91
CA PHE A 134 20.36 12.26 -11.76
C PHE A 134 21.50 11.55 -11.05
N ALA A 135 21.22 10.84 -9.96
CA ALA A 135 22.22 10.07 -9.23
C ALA A 135 22.77 8.90 -10.05
N SER A 136 21.91 8.15 -10.73
CA SER A 136 22.33 7.01 -11.55
C SER A 136 23.24 7.45 -12.71
N LYS A 137 22.85 8.48 -13.46
CA LYS A 137 23.69 9.02 -14.53
C LYS A 137 24.97 9.66 -13.99
N GLY A 138 24.90 10.36 -12.85
CA GLY A 138 26.08 10.92 -12.18
C GLY A 138 27.09 9.83 -11.82
N ARG A 139 26.64 8.73 -11.20
CA ARG A 139 27.50 7.59 -10.86
C ARG A 139 28.15 6.97 -12.10
N MET A 140 27.39 6.79 -13.19
CA MET A 140 27.94 6.26 -14.46
C MET A 140 29.00 7.16 -15.11
N VAL A 141 28.88 8.48 -14.94
CA VAL A 141 29.85 9.45 -15.46
C VAL A 141 31.08 9.60 -14.55
N GLY A 142 31.11 8.91 -13.40
CA GLY A 142 32.25 8.89 -12.49
C GLY A 142 32.14 9.80 -11.26
N TYR A 143 30.96 10.39 -10.99
CA TYR A 143 30.76 11.07 -9.71
C TYR A 143 30.76 10.06 -8.56
N ARG A 144 31.71 10.21 -7.62
CA ARG A 144 31.77 9.41 -6.40
C ARG A 144 30.64 9.81 -5.45
N LEU A 145 29.62 8.96 -5.32
CA LEU A 145 28.51 9.21 -4.42
C LEU A 145 28.92 8.93 -2.97
N THR A 146 28.87 9.96 -2.14
CA THR A 146 29.11 9.86 -0.69
C THR A 146 27.79 9.61 0.07
N ARG A 147 27.89 9.39 1.38
CA ARG A 147 26.73 9.22 2.29
C ARG A 147 25.71 10.35 2.15
N GLU A 148 26.15 11.60 1.98
CA GLU A 148 25.25 12.75 1.83
C GLU A 148 24.40 12.68 0.56
N HIS A 149 24.98 12.17 -0.54
CA HIS A 149 24.28 11.98 -1.80
C HIS A 149 23.19 10.91 -1.63
N TYR A 150 23.55 9.78 -1.03
CA TYR A 150 22.64 8.67 -0.74
C TYR A 150 21.48 9.10 0.18
N ASN A 151 21.77 9.81 1.27
CA ASN A 151 20.73 10.31 2.16
C ASN A 151 19.78 11.30 1.46
N THR A 152 20.30 12.13 0.55
CA THR A 152 19.46 13.06 -0.24
C THR A 152 18.53 12.32 -1.20
N ILE A 153 18.98 11.22 -1.80
CA ILE A 153 18.18 10.36 -2.68
C ILE A 153 17.13 9.61 -1.85
N LEU A 154 17.55 8.99 -0.75
CA LEU A 154 16.68 8.24 0.16
C LEU A 154 15.60 9.11 0.78
N PHE A 155 15.90 10.35 1.17
CA PHE A 155 14.89 11.31 1.61
C PHE A 155 13.76 11.45 0.57
N SER A 156 14.13 11.62 -0.71
CA SER A 156 13.15 11.72 -1.80
C SER A 156 12.38 10.41 -1.98
N GLN A 157 13.03 9.24 -1.97
CA GLN A 157 12.33 7.96 -2.13
C GLN A 157 11.39 7.66 -0.96
N SER A 158 11.82 8.00 0.26
CA SER A 158 11.10 7.83 1.52
C SER A 158 9.84 8.69 1.58
N LEU A 159 9.93 9.95 1.14
CA LEU A 159 8.79 10.86 1.05
C LEU A 159 7.68 10.36 0.09
N TRP A 160 8.09 9.74 -1.01
CA TRP A 160 7.19 9.25 -2.05
C TRP A 160 6.80 7.77 -1.89
N GLY A 161 7.29 7.07 -0.86
CA GLY A 161 6.94 5.67 -0.60
C GLY A 161 7.46 4.68 -1.64
N ARG A 162 8.66 4.92 -2.18
CA ARG A 162 9.21 4.13 -3.30
C ARG A 162 10.01 2.94 -2.81
N ALA A 163 9.33 1.92 -2.28
CA ALA A 163 9.94 0.76 -1.64
C ALA A 163 10.98 0.03 -2.53
N LEU A 164 10.65 -0.21 -3.80
CA LEU A 164 11.57 -0.88 -4.73
C LEU A 164 12.84 -0.04 -4.98
N GLU A 165 12.67 1.27 -5.12
CA GLU A 165 13.75 2.20 -5.36
C GLU A 165 14.64 2.37 -4.13
N ILE A 166 14.07 2.34 -2.91
CA ILE A 166 14.86 2.29 -1.66
C ILE A 166 15.79 1.08 -1.67
N VAL A 167 15.27 -0.12 -2.00
CA VAL A 167 16.10 -1.34 -2.09
C VAL A 167 17.23 -1.18 -3.11
N ARG A 168 16.97 -0.57 -4.27
CA ARG A 168 18.01 -0.31 -5.28
C ARG A 168 19.09 0.64 -4.77
N VAL A 169 18.70 1.68 -4.02
CA VAL A 169 19.63 2.65 -3.47
C VAL A 169 20.51 2.02 -2.38
N ILE A 170 19.93 1.18 -1.51
CA ILE A 170 20.70 0.45 -0.48
C ILE A 170 21.75 -0.45 -1.13
N ARG A 171 21.39 -1.21 -2.17
CA ARG A 171 22.33 -2.08 -2.89
C ARG A 171 23.48 -1.28 -3.51
N ALA A 172 23.18 -0.19 -4.20
CA ALA A 172 24.23 0.68 -4.77
C ALA A 172 25.15 1.28 -3.69
N MET A 173 24.59 1.65 -2.53
CA MET A 173 25.35 2.17 -1.39
C MET A 173 26.30 1.10 -0.80
N GLN A 174 25.86 -0.15 -0.73
CA GLN A 174 26.67 -1.30 -0.31
C GLN A 174 27.78 -1.63 -1.33
N GLU A 175 27.45 -1.63 -2.63
CA GLU A 175 28.43 -1.81 -3.72
C GLU A 175 29.55 -0.76 -3.65
N ASP A 176 29.19 0.50 -3.38
CA ASP A 176 30.14 1.61 -3.24
C ASP A 176 30.88 1.61 -1.88
N ARG A 177 30.61 0.62 -1.01
CA ARG A 177 31.18 0.48 0.35
C ARG A 177 30.97 1.74 1.21
N VAL A 178 29.85 2.43 1.04
CA VAL A 178 29.51 3.61 1.83
C VAL A 178 28.71 3.18 3.05
N GLN A 179 29.27 3.35 4.25
CA GLN A 179 28.58 2.96 5.48
C GLN A 179 27.35 3.86 5.76
N PRO A 180 26.17 3.27 6.03
CA PRO A 180 24.97 4.02 6.43
C PRO A 180 25.13 4.69 7.79
N ASN A 181 24.34 5.73 8.05
CA ASN A 181 24.21 6.35 9.38
C ASN A 181 22.75 6.30 9.86
N GLY A 182 22.49 6.76 11.09
CA GLY A 182 21.13 6.81 11.65
C GLY A 182 20.09 7.48 10.73
N ALA A 183 20.46 8.57 10.04
CA ALA A 183 19.57 9.23 9.08
C ALA A 183 19.26 8.36 7.84
N THR A 184 20.23 7.55 7.38
CA THR A 184 20.02 6.56 6.33
C THR A 184 18.94 5.56 6.75
N TYR A 185 19.07 4.96 7.94
CA TYR A 185 18.10 4.00 8.48
C TYR A 185 16.72 4.63 8.68
N TYR A 186 16.68 5.87 9.20
CA TYR A 186 15.44 6.63 9.34
C TYR A 186 14.65 6.73 8.03
N TYR A 187 15.31 7.06 6.91
CA TYR A 187 14.63 7.16 5.61
C TYR A 187 14.21 5.80 5.05
N ILE A 188 15.00 4.75 5.27
CA ILE A 188 14.66 3.40 4.82
C ILE A 188 13.37 2.95 5.50
N VAL A 189 13.33 2.95 6.83
CA VAL A 189 12.22 2.40 7.61
C VAL A 189 10.93 3.20 7.37
N ASN A 190 10.97 4.53 7.50
CA ASN A 190 9.80 5.37 7.26
C ASN A 190 9.35 5.36 5.79
N GLY A 191 10.27 5.12 4.86
CA GLY A 191 9.99 5.05 3.43
C GLY A 191 9.21 3.79 3.04
N MET A 192 9.48 2.67 3.71
CA MET A 192 8.73 1.43 3.50
C MET A 192 7.26 1.58 3.95
N ALA A 193 7.01 2.27 5.07
CA ALA A 193 5.65 2.52 5.56
C ALA A 193 4.82 3.45 4.66
N ASN A 194 5.48 4.30 3.87
CA ASN A 194 4.82 5.20 2.92
C ASN A 194 4.46 4.55 1.58
N ALA A 195 4.75 3.25 1.39
CA ALA A 195 4.50 2.58 0.12
C ALA A 195 3.00 2.53 -0.25
N ASP A 196 2.71 2.76 -1.54
CA ASP A 196 1.35 2.66 -2.08
C ASP A 196 0.82 1.23 -1.87
N HIS A 197 -0.43 1.10 -1.38
CA HIS A 197 -1.09 -0.18 -1.12
C HIS A 197 -2.62 -0.03 -1.08
N GLY A 198 -3.32 -1.10 -0.71
CA GLY A 198 -4.78 -1.13 -0.59
C GLY A 198 -5.49 -1.50 -1.88
N TRP A 199 -6.82 -1.42 -1.83
CA TRP A 199 -7.70 -1.85 -2.92
C TRP A 199 -8.67 -0.75 -3.33
N ASN A 200 -8.89 -0.63 -4.63
CA ASN A 200 -9.98 0.14 -5.23
C ASN A 200 -10.98 -0.84 -5.82
N TYR A 201 -12.04 -1.18 -5.06
CA TYR A 201 -12.94 -2.27 -5.40
C TYR A 201 -12.17 -3.58 -5.68
N ASP A 202 -12.15 -4.04 -6.92
CA ASP A 202 -11.48 -5.26 -7.38
C ASP A 202 -10.02 -5.03 -7.85
N PHE A 203 -9.55 -3.78 -7.93
CA PHE A 203 -8.21 -3.46 -8.39
C PHE A 203 -7.22 -3.26 -7.23
N LYS A 204 -6.23 -4.15 -7.16
CA LYS A 204 -5.14 -4.11 -6.17
C LYS A 204 -4.08 -3.08 -6.52
N ILE A 205 -3.90 -2.08 -5.66
CA ILE A 205 -2.88 -1.04 -5.82
C ILE A 205 -1.51 -1.62 -5.47
N ASN A 206 -0.55 -1.48 -6.40
CA ASN A 206 0.85 -1.87 -6.19
C ASN A 206 1.01 -3.36 -5.78
N HIS A 207 0.38 -4.28 -6.51
CA HIS A 207 0.47 -5.73 -6.27
C HIS A 207 1.90 -6.30 -6.17
N ARG A 208 2.89 -5.60 -6.73
CA ARG A 208 4.30 -6.01 -6.67
C ARG A 208 4.93 -5.85 -5.28
N LEU A 209 4.32 -5.05 -4.40
CA LEU A 209 4.83 -4.79 -3.05
C LEU A 209 4.96 -6.07 -2.21
N GLU A 210 4.04 -7.01 -2.39
CA GLU A 210 4.00 -8.31 -1.70
C GLU A 210 5.23 -9.16 -1.99
N LYS A 211 5.69 -9.15 -3.24
CA LYS A 211 6.88 -9.90 -3.66
C LYS A 211 8.18 -9.29 -3.15
N ILE A 212 8.20 -7.99 -2.82
CA ILE A 212 9.43 -7.27 -2.42
C ILE A 212 9.81 -7.57 -0.96
N GLN A 213 8.89 -8.10 -0.14
CA GLN A 213 9.09 -8.27 1.31
C GLN A 213 9.56 -6.97 1.99
N HIS A 214 8.99 -5.82 1.60
CA HIS A 214 9.42 -4.51 2.09
C HIS A 214 9.38 -4.35 3.63
N TRP A 215 8.46 -5.06 4.30
CA TRP A 215 8.38 -5.14 5.76
C TRP A 215 9.63 -5.75 6.39
N ARG A 216 10.22 -6.76 5.74
CA ARG A 216 11.46 -7.41 6.20
C ARG A 216 12.63 -6.46 6.07
N VAL A 217 12.72 -5.72 4.96
CA VAL A 217 13.77 -4.70 4.76
C VAL A 217 13.67 -3.60 5.83
N ALA A 218 12.46 -3.22 6.26
CA ALA A 218 12.28 -2.26 7.35
C ALA A 218 12.77 -2.84 8.70
N MET A 219 12.48 -4.11 9.00
CA MET A 219 12.97 -4.81 10.20
C MET A 219 14.49 -4.96 10.20
N GLU A 220 15.07 -5.44 9.09
CA GLU A 220 16.52 -5.58 8.94
C GLU A 220 17.24 -4.23 9.09
N ALA A 221 16.64 -3.14 8.59
CA ALA A 221 17.17 -1.80 8.78
C ALA A 221 17.10 -1.31 10.24
N LEU A 222 16.08 -1.70 11.01
CA LEU A 222 16.00 -1.43 12.45
C LEU A 222 17.07 -2.20 13.21
N GLU A 223 17.17 -3.51 12.98
CA GLU A 223 18.18 -4.36 13.61
C GLU A 223 19.60 -3.89 13.28
N ALA A 224 19.87 -3.54 12.02
CA ALA A 224 21.15 -3.00 11.61
C ALA A 224 21.42 -1.60 12.19
N CYS A 225 20.39 -0.79 12.47
CA CYS A 225 20.56 0.50 13.14
C CYS A 225 21.13 0.30 14.54
N GLU A 226 20.50 -0.59 15.32
CA GLU A 226 20.91 -0.92 16.69
C GLU A 226 22.26 -1.64 16.73
N ALA A 227 22.49 -2.62 15.84
CA ALA A 227 23.74 -3.37 15.78
C ALA A 227 24.95 -2.49 15.44
N ASN A 228 24.74 -1.38 14.70
CA ASN A 228 25.78 -0.39 14.42
C ASN A 228 25.90 0.69 15.50
N GLY A 229 25.17 0.57 16.62
CA GLY A 229 25.22 1.51 17.74
C GLY A 229 24.48 2.83 17.50
N PHE A 230 23.57 2.88 16.52
CA PHE A 230 22.73 4.06 16.30
C PHE A 230 21.41 3.97 17.06
N ASP A 231 20.99 5.08 17.64
CA ASP A 231 19.68 5.18 18.29
C ASP A 231 18.55 5.30 17.25
N SER A 232 17.64 4.32 17.28
CA SER A 232 16.44 4.29 16.45
C SER A 232 15.34 5.16 17.04
N THR A 233 14.56 5.83 16.19
CA THR A 233 13.48 6.72 16.65
C THR A 233 12.15 5.98 16.86
N ASP A 234 11.26 6.56 17.66
CA ASP A 234 9.89 6.03 17.86
C ASP A 234 9.13 5.89 16.54
N THR A 235 9.34 6.85 15.63
CA THR A 235 8.72 6.83 14.30
C THR A 235 9.23 5.67 13.44
N MET A 236 10.47 5.21 13.60
CA MET A 236 10.98 4.04 12.88
C MET A 236 10.27 2.77 13.35
N HIS A 237 10.15 2.56 14.66
CA HIS A 237 9.43 1.42 15.22
C HIS A 237 7.95 1.39 14.79
N ASN A 238 7.25 2.53 14.95
CA ASN A 238 5.85 2.65 14.54
C ASN A 238 5.68 2.41 13.02
N SER A 239 6.59 2.93 12.19
CA SER A 239 6.59 2.69 10.73
C SER A 239 6.84 1.23 10.37
N ALA A 240 7.77 0.55 11.03
CA ALA A 240 8.04 -0.86 10.79
C ALA A 240 6.82 -1.72 11.15
N ILE A 241 6.14 -1.44 12.27
CA ILE A 241 4.85 -2.09 12.60
C ILE A 241 3.87 -1.90 11.45
N ILE A 242 3.69 -0.66 10.96
CA ILE A 242 2.76 -0.36 9.85
C ILE A 242 3.03 -1.25 8.63
N THR A 243 4.30 -1.43 8.21
CA THR A 243 4.62 -2.27 7.04
C THR A 243 4.16 -3.72 7.15
N MET A 244 4.00 -4.24 8.37
CA MET A 244 3.54 -5.61 8.63
C MET A 244 2.01 -5.74 8.67
N VAL A 245 1.30 -4.63 8.91
CA VAL A 245 -0.14 -4.63 9.20
C VAL A 245 -1.00 -3.97 8.12
N ILE A 246 -0.40 -3.31 7.13
CA ILE A 246 -1.14 -2.70 6.01
C ILE A 246 -2.04 -3.72 5.27
N PRO A 247 -3.15 -3.29 4.66
CA PRO A 247 -3.94 -4.12 3.74
C PRO A 247 -3.08 -4.80 2.65
N GLY A 248 -3.26 -6.11 2.49
CA GLY A 248 -2.39 -6.99 1.68
C GLY A 248 -1.32 -7.74 2.48
N PHE A 249 -1.06 -7.40 3.74
CA PHE A 249 -0.12 -8.11 4.61
C PHE A 249 -0.78 -8.50 5.94
N ASN A 250 -0.57 -9.73 6.38
CA ASN A 250 -1.14 -10.29 7.60
C ASN A 250 -0.03 -10.80 8.53
N LYS A 251 0.88 -9.91 8.95
CA LYS A 251 2.04 -10.22 9.81
C LYS A 251 1.85 -9.69 11.23
N TRP A 252 0.68 -9.97 11.81
CA TRP A 252 0.31 -9.46 13.13
C TRP A 252 1.16 -10.05 14.26
N GLU A 253 1.61 -11.30 14.16
CA GLU A 253 2.48 -11.93 15.18
C GLU A 253 3.84 -11.22 15.31
N GLN A 254 4.44 -10.86 14.17
CA GLN A 254 5.69 -10.10 14.14
C GLN A 254 5.46 -8.67 14.64
N ALA A 255 4.31 -8.07 14.30
CA ALA A 255 3.90 -6.76 14.81
C ALA A 255 3.70 -6.75 16.33
N SER A 256 3.09 -7.80 16.93
CA SER A 256 2.96 -7.95 18.39
C SER A 256 4.32 -7.92 19.08
N ARG A 257 5.28 -8.71 18.59
CA ARG A 257 6.63 -8.78 19.18
C ARG A 257 7.35 -7.43 19.09
N LEU A 258 7.20 -6.73 17.97
CA LEU A 258 7.78 -5.40 17.81
C LEU A 258 7.09 -4.36 18.70
N LEU A 259 5.77 -4.47 18.90
CA LEU A 259 5.05 -3.60 19.84
C LEU A 259 5.50 -3.87 21.29
N GLU A 260 5.65 -5.12 21.71
CA GLU A 260 6.20 -5.46 23.03
C GLU A 260 7.60 -4.86 23.24
N LYS A 261 8.46 -4.90 22.21
CA LYS A 261 9.76 -4.22 22.24
C LYS A 261 9.61 -2.71 22.40
N LEU A 262 8.73 -2.09 21.61
CA LEU A 262 8.43 -0.65 21.65
C LEU A 262 7.99 -0.23 23.07
N LEU A 263 7.13 -1.01 23.72
CA LEU A 263 6.64 -0.74 25.07
C LEU A 263 7.72 -0.94 26.14
N ARG A 264 8.56 -1.98 25.99
CA ARG A 264 9.69 -2.24 26.91
C ARG A 264 10.71 -1.10 26.87
N GLU A 265 10.87 -0.46 25.72
CA GLU A 265 11.74 0.70 25.52
C GLU A 265 11.07 2.04 25.86
N ASP A 266 9.88 2.02 26.49
CA ASP A 266 9.09 3.20 26.89
C ASP A 266 8.83 4.19 25.73
N ARG A 267 8.68 3.66 24.51
CA ARG A 267 8.40 4.46 23.32
C ARG A 267 6.90 4.74 23.19
N ARG A 268 6.57 5.88 22.57
CA ARG A 268 5.17 6.27 22.36
C ARG A 268 4.56 5.63 21.11
N MET A 269 3.34 5.12 21.25
CA MET A 269 2.55 4.67 20.11
C MET A 269 2.06 5.84 19.25
N HIS A 270 2.15 5.69 17.94
CA HIS A 270 1.64 6.67 17.00
C HIS A 270 0.17 6.36 16.63
N PRO A 271 -0.75 7.36 16.59
CA PRO A 271 -2.17 7.11 16.29
C PRO A 271 -2.42 6.35 14.97
N THR A 272 -1.64 6.67 13.93
CA THR A 272 -1.74 5.97 12.63
C THR A 272 -1.34 4.50 12.73
N MET A 273 -0.34 4.16 13.56
CA MET A 273 0.07 2.78 13.79
C MET A 273 -1.05 2.01 14.49
N VAL A 274 -1.64 2.58 15.55
CA VAL A 274 -2.77 1.98 16.28
C VAL A 274 -3.94 1.69 15.33
N LYS A 275 -4.28 2.64 14.43
CA LYS A 275 -5.35 2.44 13.45
C LYS A 275 -5.09 1.25 12.51
N PHE A 276 -3.92 1.20 11.88
CA PHE A 276 -3.58 0.12 10.96
C PHE A 276 -3.50 -1.23 11.69
N TYR A 277 -2.94 -1.24 12.90
CA TYR A 277 -2.75 -2.48 13.63
C TYR A 277 -4.08 -3.05 14.14
N HIS A 278 -4.95 -2.20 14.69
CA HIS A 278 -6.31 -2.58 15.06
C HIS A 278 -7.06 -3.21 13.88
N ASP A 279 -7.08 -2.56 12.71
CA ASP A 279 -7.77 -3.09 11.52
C ASP A 279 -7.20 -4.44 11.05
N CYS A 280 -5.89 -4.64 11.21
CA CYS A 280 -5.23 -5.91 10.91
C CYS A 280 -5.66 -7.01 11.87
N LEU A 281 -5.74 -6.73 13.17
CA LEU A 281 -6.19 -7.68 14.19
C LEU A 281 -7.66 -8.08 13.96
N ILE A 282 -8.53 -7.13 13.64
CA ILE A 282 -9.92 -7.41 13.26
C ILE A 282 -9.99 -8.29 12.00
N ARG A 283 -9.22 -7.96 10.95
CA ARG A 283 -9.17 -8.78 9.71
C ARG A 283 -8.68 -10.22 9.98
N ASN A 284 -7.84 -10.42 10.98
CA ASN A 284 -7.30 -11.73 11.35
C ASN A 284 -8.08 -12.41 12.49
N MET A 285 -9.29 -11.92 12.82
CA MET A 285 -10.16 -12.47 13.85
C MET A 285 -9.47 -12.55 15.23
N ARG A 286 -8.74 -11.49 15.61
CA ARG A 286 -8.01 -11.33 16.89
C ARG A 286 -8.62 -10.24 17.78
N PRO A 287 -9.86 -10.42 18.28
CA PRO A 287 -10.57 -9.38 19.04
C PRO A 287 -9.91 -9.08 20.40
N ARG A 288 -9.30 -10.08 21.06
CA ARG A 288 -8.61 -9.89 22.34
C ARG A 288 -7.44 -8.93 22.22
N GLU A 289 -6.60 -9.15 21.21
CA GLU A 289 -5.45 -8.30 20.91
C GLU A 289 -5.90 -6.92 20.45
N ALA A 290 -6.96 -6.83 19.64
CA ALA A 290 -7.52 -5.56 19.22
C ALA A 290 -8.01 -4.73 20.42
N SER A 291 -8.75 -5.37 21.33
CA SER A 291 -9.25 -4.74 22.56
C SER A 291 -8.10 -4.31 23.50
N CYS A 292 -7.09 -5.16 23.66
CA CYS A 292 -5.88 -4.85 24.42
C CYS A 292 -5.13 -3.64 23.84
N LEU A 293 -4.96 -3.59 22.52
CA LEU A 293 -4.31 -2.47 21.83
C LEU A 293 -5.05 -1.15 22.07
N ILE A 294 -6.39 -1.17 22.04
CA ILE A 294 -7.23 0.02 22.25
C ILE A 294 -7.14 0.51 23.70
N ARG A 295 -7.21 -0.39 24.69
CA ARG A 295 -6.95 -0.05 26.10
C ARG A 295 -5.58 0.57 26.29
N LEU A 296 -4.54 -0.07 25.76
CA LEU A 296 -3.17 0.41 25.87
C LEU A 296 -3.00 1.79 25.23
N ALA A 297 -3.67 2.04 24.10
CA ALA A 297 -3.65 3.34 23.44
C ALA A 297 -4.34 4.42 24.28
N ALA A 298 -5.46 4.10 24.94
CA ALA A 298 -6.14 5.00 25.85
C ALA A 298 -5.27 5.30 27.09
N GLU A 299 -4.66 4.27 27.69
CA GLU A 299 -3.77 4.40 28.87
C GLU A 299 -2.52 5.24 28.58
N GLN A 300 -1.94 5.12 27.38
CA GLN A 300 -0.83 5.96 26.94
C GLN A 300 -1.24 7.36 26.46
N GLY A 301 -2.54 7.69 26.45
CA GLY A 301 -3.05 8.97 25.97
C GLY A 301 -2.77 9.22 24.48
N VAL A 302 -2.88 8.18 23.65
CA VAL A 302 -2.66 8.30 22.20
C VAL A 302 -3.80 9.12 21.57
N GLN A 303 -3.43 10.16 20.82
CA GLN A 303 -4.39 11.09 20.22
C GLN A 303 -5.47 10.39 19.38
N GLY A 304 -6.74 10.62 19.73
CA GLY A 304 -7.93 10.06 19.08
C GLY A 304 -8.36 8.69 19.61
N TYR A 305 -7.76 8.22 20.69
CA TYR A 305 -8.04 6.95 21.36
C TYR A 305 -8.25 7.10 22.88
N GLU A 306 -8.15 8.32 23.42
CA GLU A 306 -8.28 8.59 24.86
C GLU A 306 -9.68 8.22 25.39
N ASP A 307 -10.70 8.31 24.54
CA ASP A 307 -12.10 8.03 24.85
C ASP A 307 -12.53 6.59 24.48
N LYS A 308 -11.68 5.84 23.80
CA LYS A 308 -11.96 4.48 23.34
C LYS A 308 -11.34 3.50 24.31
N TRP A 309 -11.98 3.32 25.46
CA TRP A 309 -11.58 2.30 26.43
C TRP A 309 -12.56 1.13 26.40
N GLU A 310 -12.01 -0.09 26.36
CA GLU A 310 -12.80 -1.33 26.35
C GLU A 310 -12.54 -2.13 27.62
N ALA A 311 -13.57 -2.78 28.15
CA ALA A 311 -13.40 -3.68 29.30
C ALA A 311 -12.70 -4.97 28.88
N ASP A 312 -11.82 -5.49 29.75
CA ASP A 312 -11.13 -6.76 29.50
C ASP A 312 -12.05 -7.96 29.75
N VAL A 313 -12.79 -8.35 28.72
CA VAL A 313 -13.66 -9.54 28.74
C VAL A 313 -12.88 -10.86 28.77
N TYR A 314 -11.56 -10.82 28.56
CA TYR A 314 -10.66 -11.98 28.58
C TYR A 314 -9.83 -12.07 29.86
N LYS A 315 -10.14 -11.26 30.88
CA LYS A 315 -9.47 -11.30 32.17
C LYS A 315 -9.55 -12.71 32.76
N GLY A 316 -8.41 -13.25 33.19
CA GLY A 316 -8.30 -14.60 33.75
C GLY A 316 -8.17 -15.72 32.71
N ARG A 317 -8.09 -15.41 31.42
CA ARG A 317 -7.80 -16.41 30.37
C ARG A 317 -6.32 -16.40 29.98
N PRO A 318 -5.68 -17.57 29.80
CA PRO A 318 -4.32 -17.64 29.25
C PRO A 318 -4.30 -17.16 27.80
N HIS A 319 -3.15 -16.77 27.28
CA HIS A 319 -3.04 -16.32 25.89
C HIS A 319 -3.13 -17.52 24.93
N ASP A 320 -3.69 -17.35 23.73
CA ASP A 320 -3.81 -18.46 22.76
C ASP A 320 -2.48 -19.12 22.42
N SER A 321 -1.37 -18.37 22.48
CA SER A 321 -0.03 -18.90 22.24
C SER A 321 0.45 -19.80 23.38
N GLU A 322 0.06 -19.52 24.62
CA GLU A 322 0.31 -20.37 25.79
C GLU A 322 -0.49 -21.66 25.68
N LEU A 323 -1.79 -21.55 25.37
CA LEU A 323 -2.66 -22.70 25.11
C LEU A 323 -2.08 -23.61 24.01
N LYS A 324 -1.61 -23.05 22.90
CA LYS A 324 -0.98 -23.85 21.81
C LYS A 324 0.30 -24.55 22.25
N ARG A 325 1.16 -23.90 23.04
CA ARG A 325 2.40 -24.53 23.55
C ARG A 325 2.09 -25.66 24.50
N GLU A 326 1.12 -25.46 25.39
CA GLU A 326 0.68 -26.48 26.34
C GLU A 326 0.09 -27.69 25.60
N ILE A 327 -0.75 -27.47 24.58
CA ILE A 327 -1.30 -28.54 23.72
C ILE A 327 -0.19 -29.38 23.07
N LEU A 328 0.90 -28.75 22.61
CA LEU A 328 2.01 -29.45 21.97
C LEU A 328 2.93 -30.17 22.96
N SER A 329 2.88 -29.82 24.25
CA SER A 329 3.75 -30.36 25.29
C SER A 329 3.18 -31.55 26.04
N VAL A 330 1.86 -31.77 25.99
CA VAL A 330 1.19 -32.86 26.70
C VAL A 330 1.12 -34.09 25.79
N ASP A 331 1.91 -35.11 26.11
CA ASP A 331 1.90 -36.41 25.46
C ASP A 331 0.51 -37.07 25.49
N ASN A 332 0.18 -37.76 24.39
CA ASN A 332 -1.11 -38.29 23.92
C ASN A 332 -2.00 -39.11 24.91
N GLN A 333 -1.66 -39.29 26.18
CA GLN A 333 -2.38 -40.20 27.08
C GLN A 333 -3.02 -39.53 28.31
N LYS A 334 -2.70 -38.27 28.59
CA LYS A 334 -3.38 -37.49 29.65
C LYS A 334 -3.75 -36.11 29.15
N GLN A 335 -4.50 -36.05 28.04
CA GLN A 335 -5.28 -34.87 27.67
C GLN A 335 -6.36 -34.67 28.73
N ASP A 336 -5.94 -34.09 29.85
CA ASP A 336 -6.80 -33.79 30.98
C ASP A 336 -7.81 -32.73 30.55
N LEU A 337 -9.06 -32.96 30.91
CA LEU A 337 -10.21 -32.13 30.50
C LEU A 337 -10.08 -30.67 30.85
N ALA A 338 -9.27 -30.37 31.87
CA ALA A 338 -8.90 -29.00 32.21
C ALA A 338 -8.40 -28.23 30.98
N TYR A 339 -7.71 -28.88 30.03
CA TYR A 339 -7.16 -28.25 28.82
C TYR A 339 -8.20 -28.05 27.70
N THR A 340 -9.11 -29.00 27.48
CA THR A 340 -10.22 -28.82 26.53
C THR A 340 -11.15 -27.71 27.02
N PHE A 341 -11.37 -27.62 28.33
CA PHE A 341 -12.14 -26.53 28.95
C PHE A 341 -11.38 -25.21 29.09
N ALA A 342 -10.05 -25.21 29.06
CA ALA A 342 -9.24 -23.98 29.15
C ALA A 342 -9.49 -23.04 27.95
N ALA A 343 -9.76 -23.61 26.77
CA ALA A 343 -10.13 -22.86 25.57
C ALA A 343 -11.60 -22.40 25.56
N LEU A 344 -12.51 -23.13 26.21
CA LEU A 344 -13.94 -22.83 26.22
C LEU A 344 -14.27 -21.62 27.12
N GLN A 345 -14.84 -20.56 26.56
CA GLN A 345 -15.29 -19.39 27.31
C GLN A 345 -16.67 -19.61 27.95
N LEU A 346 -16.73 -19.69 29.28
CA LEU A 346 -17.96 -19.81 30.07
C LEU A 346 -18.29 -18.50 30.79
N ARG A 347 -19.57 -18.15 30.89
CA ARG A 347 -20.08 -16.93 31.54
C ARG A 347 -20.25 -17.01 33.07
N GLY A 348 -19.59 -17.95 33.73
CA GLY A 348 -19.65 -18.14 35.19
C GLY A 348 -20.95 -18.77 35.70
N ASP A 349 -22.08 -18.40 35.11
CA ASP A 349 -23.40 -19.04 35.28
C ASP A 349 -23.56 -20.32 34.44
N GLN A 350 -22.63 -20.58 33.52
CA GLN A 350 -22.63 -21.75 32.65
C GLN A 350 -21.81 -22.89 33.24
N MET A 351 -22.35 -24.10 33.15
CA MET A 351 -21.64 -25.34 33.50
C MET A 351 -21.22 -26.09 32.24
N ALA A 352 -20.04 -26.70 32.29
CA ALA A 352 -19.56 -27.58 31.23
C ALA A 352 -20.44 -28.84 31.11
N PRO A 353 -20.83 -29.27 29.90
CA PRO A 353 -21.52 -30.53 29.71
C PRO A 353 -20.59 -31.73 29.98
N PRO A 354 -21.14 -32.95 30.11
CA PRO A 354 -20.35 -34.17 30.20
C PRO A 354 -19.33 -34.29 29.07
N LYS A 355 -18.18 -34.91 29.37
CA LYS A 355 -16.98 -34.97 28.52
C LYS A 355 -17.26 -35.36 27.06
N GLU A 356 -18.03 -36.43 26.88
CA GLU A 356 -18.35 -36.99 25.57
C GLU A 356 -19.27 -36.04 24.78
N LEU A 357 -20.29 -35.47 25.43
CA LEU A 357 -21.18 -34.48 24.85
C LEU A 357 -20.44 -33.19 24.51
N HIS A 358 -19.50 -32.76 25.35
CA HIS A 358 -18.68 -31.58 25.10
C HIS A 358 -17.86 -31.75 23.83
N LYS A 359 -17.18 -32.89 23.68
CA LYS A 359 -16.37 -33.18 22.48
C LYS A 359 -17.21 -33.16 21.21
N LEU A 360 -18.38 -33.78 21.22
CA LEU A 360 -19.31 -33.76 20.08
C LEU A 360 -19.78 -32.33 19.76
N LEU A 361 -20.07 -31.54 20.79
CA LEU A 361 -20.46 -30.14 20.63
C LEU A 361 -19.34 -29.28 20.05
N GLU A 362 -18.09 -29.47 20.48
CA GLU A 362 -16.91 -28.78 19.90
C GLU A 362 -16.68 -29.18 18.44
N GLU A 363 -16.82 -30.46 18.09
CA GLU A 363 -16.74 -30.91 16.70
C GLU A 363 -17.87 -30.33 15.83
N GLU A 364 -19.06 -30.15 16.40
CA GLU A 364 -20.18 -29.49 15.74
C GLU A 364 -19.94 -27.98 15.55
N THR A 365 -19.46 -27.27 16.58
CA THR A 365 -19.17 -25.83 16.48
C THR A 365 -18.05 -25.55 15.49
N VAL A 366 -16.97 -26.35 15.47
CA VAL A 366 -15.88 -26.22 14.50
C VAL A 366 -16.40 -26.38 13.07
N ARG A 367 -17.18 -27.44 12.80
CA ARG A 367 -17.77 -27.66 11.47
C ARG A 367 -18.68 -26.52 11.06
N ASN A 368 -19.52 -26.02 11.96
CA ASN A 368 -20.43 -24.91 11.67
C ASN A 368 -19.67 -23.61 11.37
N ILE A 369 -18.64 -23.28 12.15
CA ILE A 369 -17.79 -22.10 11.93
C ILE A 369 -17.06 -22.20 10.58
N GLU A 370 -16.53 -23.36 10.24
CA GLU A 370 -15.87 -23.59 8.94
C GLU A 370 -16.85 -23.48 7.78
N ALA A 371 -18.05 -24.05 7.92
CA ALA A 371 -19.12 -23.94 6.93
C ALA A 371 -19.50 -22.47 6.68
N GLU A 372 -19.72 -21.69 7.73
CA GLU A 372 -20.02 -20.25 7.63
C GLU A 372 -18.89 -19.46 6.95
N ARG A 373 -17.63 -19.73 7.33
CA ARG A 373 -16.46 -19.03 6.76
C ARG A 373 -16.19 -19.39 5.30
N SER A 374 -16.60 -20.58 4.87
CA SER A 374 -16.41 -21.04 3.49
C SER A 374 -17.30 -20.30 2.48
N VAL A 375 -18.40 -19.69 2.94
CA VAL A 375 -19.35 -18.98 2.09
C VAL A 375 -18.77 -17.63 1.66
N PRO A 376 -18.45 -17.40 0.38
CA PRO A 376 -17.92 -16.13 -0.08
C PRO A 376 -19.01 -15.04 0.00
N VAL A 377 -18.65 -13.88 0.51
CA VAL A 377 -19.56 -12.72 0.54
C VAL A 377 -19.73 -12.17 -0.89
N PRO A 378 -20.96 -12.11 -1.44
CA PRO A 378 -21.21 -11.52 -2.75
C PRO A 378 -20.76 -10.07 -2.81
N TYR A 379 -20.28 -9.61 -3.98
CA TYR A 379 -19.83 -8.22 -4.22
C TYR A 379 -18.62 -7.75 -3.37
N SER A 380 -17.93 -8.65 -2.66
CA SER A 380 -16.71 -8.33 -1.91
C SER A 380 -15.43 -8.41 -2.73
N ALA A 381 -15.48 -9.03 -3.93
CA ALA A 381 -14.30 -9.45 -4.69
C ALA A 381 -13.34 -10.37 -3.89
N GLY A 382 -13.84 -11.07 -2.87
CA GLY A 382 -13.02 -11.90 -1.99
C GLY A 382 -12.19 -11.10 -0.97
N LEU A 383 -12.56 -9.83 -0.74
CA LEU A 383 -11.85 -8.93 0.17
C LEU A 383 -12.56 -8.80 1.52
N HIS A 384 -11.76 -8.58 2.56
CA HIS A 384 -12.30 -8.21 3.87
C HIS A 384 -12.84 -6.77 3.86
N SER A 385 -13.80 -6.45 4.73
CA SER A 385 -14.41 -5.11 4.81
C SER A 385 -13.40 -3.98 5.04
N THR A 386 -12.30 -4.26 5.75
CA THR A 386 -11.19 -3.32 5.99
C THR A 386 -10.32 -3.07 4.75
N GLU A 387 -10.41 -3.93 3.73
CA GLU A 387 -9.65 -3.80 2.48
C GLU A 387 -10.44 -3.08 1.40
N ILE A 388 -11.78 -3.16 1.41
CA ILE A 388 -12.64 -2.46 0.46
C ILE A 388 -12.44 -0.94 0.59
N ASN A 389 -12.17 -0.27 -0.52
CA ASN A 389 -11.91 1.19 -0.58
C ASN A 389 -10.76 1.66 0.34
N SER A 390 -9.74 0.81 0.50
CA SER A 390 -8.59 1.07 1.37
C SER A 390 -7.39 1.75 0.68
N VAL A 391 -7.57 2.26 -0.55
CA VAL A 391 -6.50 2.89 -1.36
C VAL A 391 -5.62 3.82 -0.52
N PHE A 392 -4.33 3.55 -0.54
CA PHE A 392 -3.33 4.32 0.16
C PHE A 392 -2.28 4.87 -0.79
N ARG A 393 -2.02 6.17 -0.65
CA ARG A 393 -0.82 6.85 -1.12
C ARG A 393 -0.35 7.85 -0.06
N PRO A 394 0.95 8.15 0.03
CA PRO A 394 1.45 9.10 1.01
C PRO A 394 0.96 10.53 0.75
N ARG A 395 1.00 11.36 1.80
CA ARG A 395 0.52 12.76 1.79
C ARG A 395 1.03 13.62 0.63
N VAL A 396 2.20 13.31 0.08
CA VAL A 396 2.83 14.05 -1.02
C VAL A 396 1.98 14.12 -2.28
N TYR A 397 1.09 13.15 -2.50
CA TYR A 397 0.18 13.13 -3.64
C TYR A 397 -0.92 14.23 -3.59
N ARG A 398 -1.12 14.91 -2.46
CA ARG A 398 -2.21 15.89 -2.26
C ARG A 398 -1.75 17.24 -1.72
N GLN A 399 -0.72 17.80 -2.35
CA GLN A 399 -0.21 19.18 -2.11
C GLN A 399 0.30 19.39 -0.67
N LEU A 400 0.85 18.35 -0.07
CA LEU A 400 1.52 18.41 1.23
C LEU A 400 2.96 17.92 1.05
N TRP A 401 3.88 18.40 1.88
CA TRP A 401 5.30 18.02 1.76
C TRP A 401 5.74 17.05 2.86
N TYR A 402 7.02 17.00 3.20
CA TYR A 402 7.54 16.22 4.32
C TYR A 402 7.15 16.84 5.68
N LYS A 403 6.82 16.01 6.65
CA LYS A 403 6.71 16.33 8.09
C LYS A 403 7.04 15.05 8.86
N TRP A 404 7.93 15.15 9.85
CA TRP A 404 8.50 14.00 10.54
C TRP A 404 7.48 13.22 11.37
N GLN A 405 6.47 13.90 11.92
CA GLN A 405 5.40 13.29 12.72
C GLN A 405 4.31 12.62 11.89
N HIS A 406 4.41 12.62 10.56
CA HIS A 406 3.38 12.06 9.68
C HIS A 406 3.91 10.80 8.98
N ILE A 407 4.02 9.71 9.75
CA ILE A 407 4.31 8.39 9.21
C ILE A 407 3.07 7.81 8.52
N ALA A 408 3.26 7.18 7.35
CA ALA A 408 2.20 6.55 6.56
C ALA A 408 0.90 7.39 6.49
N ASN A 409 1.03 8.70 6.28
CA ASN A 409 -0.12 9.59 6.31
C ASN A 409 -0.88 9.49 4.97
N ARG A 410 -2.11 8.94 5.04
CA ARG A 410 -3.00 8.79 3.89
C ARG A 410 -3.25 10.16 3.27
N TYR A 411 -3.16 10.24 1.94
CA TYR A 411 -3.48 11.46 1.22
C TYR A 411 -4.90 11.97 1.57
N ARG A 412 -5.05 13.29 1.67
CA ARG A 412 -6.33 13.90 2.05
C ARG A 412 -7.40 13.78 0.94
N PRO A 413 -8.70 13.72 1.29
CA PRO A 413 -9.79 13.64 0.31
C PRO A 413 -9.82 14.81 -0.69
N THR A 414 -10.45 14.60 -1.85
CA THR A 414 -10.69 15.66 -2.87
C THR A 414 -11.53 16.82 -2.33
N ALA A 415 -12.41 16.56 -1.35
CA ALA A 415 -13.24 17.57 -0.73
C ALA A 415 -12.45 18.69 -0.04
N ALA A 416 -11.18 18.46 0.33
CA ALA A 416 -10.35 19.45 1.01
C ALA A 416 -9.97 20.65 0.13
N LEU A 417 -9.95 20.51 -1.20
CA LEU A 417 -9.66 21.59 -2.13
C LEU A 417 -10.64 21.56 -3.32
N LYS A 418 -11.58 22.49 -3.36
CA LYS A 418 -12.54 22.60 -4.48
C LYS A 418 -11.98 23.51 -5.56
N ARG A 419 -11.98 23.03 -6.82
CA ARG A 419 -11.35 23.71 -7.96
C ARG A 419 -11.80 25.17 -8.15
N ARG A 420 -13.10 25.43 -8.09
CA ARG A 420 -13.68 26.76 -8.31
C ARG A 420 -13.52 27.73 -7.14
N GLN A 421 -13.04 27.26 -5.98
CA GLN A 421 -12.65 28.13 -4.87
C GLN A 421 -11.20 28.63 -5.01
N LEU A 422 -10.36 27.91 -5.77
CA LEU A 422 -8.93 28.22 -5.94
C LEU A 422 -8.65 29.10 -7.16
N ALA A 423 -9.47 28.98 -8.20
CA ALA A 423 -9.41 29.84 -9.37
C ALA A 423 -10.82 30.08 -9.93
N PRO A 424 -11.04 31.23 -10.59
CA PRO A 424 -12.30 31.55 -11.25
C PRO A 424 -12.75 30.51 -12.28
N LYS A 425 -13.96 30.70 -12.82
CA LYS A 425 -14.39 29.96 -14.00
C LYS A 425 -13.38 30.18 -15.14
N ASP A 426 -13.09 29.12 -15.89
CA ASP A 426 -12.17 29.12 -17.05
C ASP A 426 -10.70 29.49 -16.79
N SER A 427 -10.32 29.76 -15.55
CA SER A 427 -8.92 29.92 -15.13
C SER A 427 -8.25 28.60 -14.73
N PRO A 428 -6.95 28.40 -15.02
CA PRO A 428 -6.22 27.21 -14.61
C PRO A 428 -6.02 27.18 -13.09
N THR A 429 -6.11 25.98 -12.51
CA THR A 429 -5.81 25.74 -11.10
C THR A 429 -4.44 25.08 -10.95
N GLY A 430 -3.57 25.62 -10.10
CA GLY A 430 -2.21 25.13 -9.84
C GLY A 430 -2.10 23.80 -9.06
N ILE A 431 -3.08 22.90 -9.20
CA ILE A 431 -3.16 21.62 -8.48
C ILE A 431 -3.20 20.42 -9.45
N PRO A 432 -2.17 20.25 -10.30
CA PRO A 432 -2.13 19.14 -11.24
C PRO A 432 -2.19 17.80 -10.50
N GLY A 433 -3.01 16.87 -11.00
CA GLY A 433 -3.14 15.53 -10.43
C GLY A 433 -3.87 15.46 -9.09
N PHE A 434 -4.34 16.57 -8.49
CA PHE A 434 -5.00 16.54 -7.18
C PHE A 434 -6.27 15.71 -7.18
N ASN A 435 -7.05 15.63 -8.26
CA ASN A 435 -8.27 14.81 -8.28
C ASN A 435 -8.02 13.35 -8.69
N ARG A 436 -6.80 13.02 -9.12
CA ARG A 436 -6.45 11.65 -9.50
C ARG A 436 -6.19 10.84 -8.23
N ILE A 437 -6.78 9.64 -8.17
CA ILE A 437 -6.64 8.71 -7.05
C ILE A 437 -5.50 7.73 -7.34
#